data_AF-A0A932KHL1-F1
#
_entry.id   AF-A0A932KHL1-F1
#
_cell.length_a   1.000
_cell.length_b   1.000
_cell.length_c   1.000
_cell.angle_alpha   90.00
_cell.angle_beta   90.00
_cell.angle_gamma   90.00
#
_symmetry.space_group_name_H-M   'P 1'
#
loop_
_entity.id
_entity.type
_entity.pdbx_description
1 polymer ?
#
loop_
_entity_poly.entity_id
_entity_poly.type
_entity_poly.pdbx_seq_one_letter_code
_entity_poly.pdbx_strand_id
1 'polypeptide(L)'
;MSRFSSLTAVGFFFFLTACAQQVTEDQEPIKIGGAFALSDFGAEWGEAELNGATLAIEEQNARGGIRGRKVELVAEDTATNALKTVTATRKLIDIDQVEVMVGPTWFDSFAGPAPIADQEEVVMLTPSAAITAVQGDNPHPYVFSTWFRSDEESREIARYLAKIGQKRIAFFFGLDPFWDDVSAKAREEAQKLGVEIVKDITVQGNDSDFRTMLTQLKKIEPDVILFGFNNKKQFAAFLKQRAEIYPNSPLFTTEYIEEFLDNPDYAPLLAPMWYIAPKVEESAFTKKYRDRFGKDPVFSASNSYDATNMILEAFKLGKTTGPAIREFLAENMFETVTFGKLKFDEIGGVKGGAFIIKEVK
;
A
#
# COMPACT_ATOMS: atom_id res chain seq x y z
N MET A 1 -7.30 49.40 84.80
CA MET A 1 -5.91 49.08 84.42
C MET A 1 -5.57 47.77 85.13
N SER A 2 -5.09 46.67 84.58
CA SER A 2 -4.50 46.24 83.30
C SER A 2 -4.56 44.69 83.34
N ARG A 3 -5.23 44.02 82.40
CA ARG A 3 -4.68 43.36 81.19
C ARG A 3 -3.93 42.01 81.39
N PHE A 4 -4.50 40.99 80.72
CA PHE A 4 -3.87 39.88 79.96
C PHE A 4 -3.19 38.75 80.77
N SER A 5 -3.25 37.45 80.43
CA SER A 5 -3.84 36.73 79.29
C SER A 5 -3.69 35.21 79.52
N SER A 6 -4.75 34.45 79.24
CA SER A 6 -4.76 32.99 79.14
C SER A 6 -4.42 32.55 77.70
N LEU A 7 -3.47 31.62 77.57
CA LEU A 7 -3.06 31.03 76.29
C LEU A 7 -3.83 29.71 76.09
N THR A 8 -4.75 29.69 75.11
CA THR A 8 -5.46 28.47 74.69
C THR A 8 -4.74 27.89 73.47
N ALA A 9 -4.19 26.68 73.59
CA ALA A 9 -3.55 25.98 72.48
C ALA A 9 -4.63 25.40 71.55
N VAL A 10 -4.65 25.86 70.29
CA VAL A 10 -5.49 25.32 69.22
C VAL A 10 -4.67 24.26 68.48
N GLY A 11 -5.09 22.99 68.55
CA GLY A 11 -4.52 21.90 67.77
C GLY A 11 -4.99 21.96 66.33
N PHE A 12 -4.05 22.12 65.40
CA PHE A 12 -4.29 22.16 63.96
C PHE A 12 -4.36 20.71 63.42
N PHE A 13 -5.55 20.26 63.01
CA PHE A 13 -5.75 18.95 62.39
C PHE A 13 -5.38 19.05 60.91
N PHE A 14 -4.18 18.59 60.54
CA PHE A 14 -3.76 18.44 59.15
C PHE A 14 -4.52 17.26 58.53
N PHE A 15 -5.58 17.53 57.77
CA PHE A 15 -6.14 16.57 56.83
C PHE A 15 -5.14 16.41 55.67
N LEU A 16 -4.33 15.37 55.74
CA LEU A 16 -3.58 14.84 54.60
C LEU A 16 -4.60 14.26 53.61
N THR A 17 -5.04 15.08 52.65
CA THR A 17 -5.74 14.62 51.46
C THR A 17 -4.76 13.77 50.65
N ALA A 18 -4.78 12.47 50.90
CA ALA A 18 -4.12 11.50 50.03
C ALA A 18 -4.78 11.60 48.66
N CYS A 19 -4.06 12.16 47.68
CA CYS A 19 -4.35 11.91 46.27
C CYS A 19 -4.26 10.40 46.07
N ALA A 20 -5.40 9.72 46.11
CA ALA A 20 -5.52 8.38 45.55
C ALA A 20 -5.12 8.50 44.08
N GLN A 21 -3.90 8.09 43.74
CA GLN A 21 -3.60 7.63 42.39
C GLN A 21 -4.63 6.53 42.11
N GLN A 22 -5.65 6.87 41.32
CA GLN A 22 -6.47 5.85 40.67
C GLN A 22 -5.49 4.97 39.91
N VAL A 23 -5.29 3.76 40.42
CA VAL A 23 -4.73 2.66 39.65
C VAL A 23 -5.73 2.49 38.51
N THR A 24 -5.42 3.07 37.35
CA THR A 24 -6.10 2.73 36.11
C THR A 24 -5.87 1.24 35.93
N GLU A 25 -6.93 0.46 36.11
CA GLU A 25 -7.02 -0.92 35.67
C GLU A 25 -6.40 -0.99 34.27
N ASP A 26 -5.38 -1.83 34.10
CA ASP A 26 -4.59 -1.93 32.87
C ASP A 26 -5.52 -2.44 31.77
N GLN A 27 -6.25 -1.53 31.14
CA GLN A 27 -7.24 -1.87 30.13
C GLN A 27 -6.53 -2.52 28.95
N GLU A 28 -7.05 -3.67 28.50
CA GLU A 28 -6.47 -4.39 27.37
C GLU A 28 -6.25 -3.44 26.17
N PRO A 29 -5.13 -3.56 25.45
CA PRO A 29 -4.85 -2.69 24.33
C PRO A 29 -5.91 -2.86 23.22
N ILE A 30 -6.13 -1.80 22.44
CA ILE A 30 -6.91 -1.86 21.22
C ILE A 30 -6.01 -2.46 20.15
N LYS A 31 -6.39 -3.62 19.60
CA LYS A 31 -5.60 -4.31 18.58
C LYS A 31 -5.98 -3.86 17.18
N ILE A 32 -4.98 -3.67 16.34
CA ILE A 32 -5.10 -3.58 14.89
C ILE A 32 -4.30 -4.76 14.32
N GLY A 33 -4.90 -5.54 13.42
CA GLY A 33 -4.17 -6.57 12.70
C GLY A 33 -3.28 -5.97 11.61
N GLY A 34 -2.16 -6.59 11.32
CA GLY A 34 -1.29 -6.24 10.20
C GLY A 34 -0.96 -7.50 9.40
N ALA A 35 -1.26 -7.50 8.11
CA ALA A 35 -0.91 -8.61 7.21
C ALA A 35 0.09 -8.07 6.17
N PHE A 36 1.39 -8.21 6.46
CA PHE A 36 2.43 -7.59 5.64
C PHE A 36 3.35 -8.62 4.99
N ALA A 37 3.82 -8.36 3.78
CA ALA A 37 4.83 -9.19 3.13
C ALA A 37 6.21 -8.92 3.76
N LEU A 38 6.53 -9.60 4.87
CA LEU A 38 7.78 -9.37 5.63
C LEU A 38 8.93 -10.29 5.19
N SER A 39 8.66 -11.19 4.24
CA SER A 39 9.62 -12.13 3.67
C SER A 39 9.38 -12.30 2.17
N ASP A 40 10.30 -13.03 1.53
CA ASP A 40 10.36 -13.21 0.06
C ASP A 40 10.62 -11.88 -0.68
N PHE A 41 10.35 -11.85 -2.00
CA PHE A 41 10.70 -10.71 -2.85
C PHE A 41 9.94 -9.40 -2.54
N GLY A 42 8.81 -9.47 -1.82
CA GLY A 42 8.04 -8.29 -1.39
C GLY A 42 8.44 -7.71 -0.03
N ALA A 43 9.51 -8.24 0.61
CA ALA A 43 9.93 -7.85 1.96
C ALA A 43 10.15 -6.34 2.14
N GLU A 44 10.74 -5.66 1.15
CA GLU A 44 11.01 -4.23 1.22
C GLU A 44 9.71 -3.39 1.28
N TRP A 45 8.69 -3.81 0.54
CA TRP A 45 7.38 -3.17 0.54
C TRP A 45 6.65 -3.41 1.85
N GLY A 46 6.59 -4.66 2.32
CA GLY A 46 5.90 -5.00 3.56
C GLY A 46 6.58 -4.42 4.81
N GLU A 47 7.91 -4.34 4.84
CA GLU A 47 8.62 -3.64 5.93
C GLU A 47 8.28 -2.15 5.93
N ALA A 48 8.21 -1.52 4.75
CA ALA A 48 7.87 -0.10 4.66
C ALA A 48 6.42 0.17 5.11
N GLU A 49 5.49 -0.71 4.75
CA GLU A 49 4.09 -0.66 5.21
C GLU A 49 3.96 -0.87 6.72
N LEU A 50 4.64 -1.88 7.27
CA LEU A 50 4.70 -2.13 8.71
C LEU A 50 5.22 -0.89 9.46
N ASN A 51 6.28 -0.26 8.94
CA ASN A 51 6.84 0.97 9.50
C ASN A 51 5.84 2.14 9.43
N GLY A 52 5.10 2.27 8.33
CA GLY A 52 4.03 3.27 8.19
C GLY A 52 2.93 3.10 9.24
N ALA A 53 2.41 1.88 9.41
CA ALA A 53 1.40 1.58 10.43
C ALA A 53 1.93 1.79 11.86
N THR A 54 3.16 1.34 12.12
CA THR A 54 3.83 1.50 13.41
C THR A 54 3.97 2.97 13.78
N LEU A 55 4.41 3.84 12.84
CA LEU A 55 4.56 5.26 13.10
C LEU A 55 3.23 5.93 13.46
N ALA A 56 2.13 5.60 12.77
CA ALA A 56 0.80 6.13 13.10
C ALA A 56 0.36 5.74 14.53
N ILE A 57 0.60 4.49 14.91
CA ILE A 57 0.28 3.96 16.24
C ILE A 57 1.17 4.57 17.33
N GLU A 58 2.47 4.69 17.08
CA GLU A 58 3.42 5.36 17.99
C GLU A 58 2.99 6.80 18.26
N GLU A 59 2.61 7.54 17.22
CA GLU A 59 2.09 8.91 17.36
C GLU A 59 0.79 8.99 18.17
N GLN A 60 -0.14 8.06 17.96
CA GLN A 60 -1.40 8.02 18.71
C GLN A 60 -1.15 7.67 20.18
N ASN A 61 -0.28 6.69 20.45
CA ASN A 61 0.07 6.29 21.81
C ASN A 61 0.83 7.39 22.56
N ALA A 62 1.70 8.15 21.89
CA ALA A 62 2.37 9.31 22.46
C ALA A 62 1.39 10.43 22.89
N ARG A 63 0.18 10.48 22.31
CA ARG A 63 -0.92 11.39 22.69
C ARG A 63 -1.83 10.82 23.79
N GLY A 64 -1.42 9.74 24.45
CA GLY A 64 -2.17 9.10 25.53
C GLY A 64 -3.09 7.96 25.09
N GLY A 65 -2.91 7.45 23.86
CA GLY A 65 -3.70 6.35 23.32
C GLY A 65 -5.13 6.79 22.95
N ILE A 66 -6.08 5.87 22.98
CA ILE A 66 -7.49 6.12 22.67
C ILE A 66 -8.31 5.83 23.92
N ARG A 67 -8.92 6.88 24.50
CA ARG A 67 -9.70 6.79 25.75
C ARG A 67 -8.89 6.15 26.90
N GLY A 68 -7.59 6.42 26.97
CA GLY A 68 -6.67 5.89 27.98
C GLY A 68 -6.10 4.50 27.65
N ARG A 69 -6.53 3.86 26.56
CA ARG A 69 -6.02 2.55 26.12
C ARG A 69 -4.92 2.72 25.08
N LYS A 70 -3.84 1.95 25.20
CA LYS A 70 -2.83 1.86 24.13
C LYS A 70 -3.41 1.14 22.92
N VAL A 71 -2.92 1.50 21.74
CA VAL A 71 -3.14 0.77 20.50
C VAL A 71 -1.93 -0.13 20.23
N GLU A 72 -2.18 -1.37 19.85
CA GLU A 72 -1.16 -2.36 19.52
C GLU A 72 -1.36 -2.89 18.10
N LEU A 73 -0.26 -3.05 17.37
CA LEU A 73 -0.24 -3.69 16.06
C LEU A 73 0.12 -5.16 16.22
N VAL A 74 -0.78 -6.06 15.84
CA VAL A 74 -0.51 -7.50 15.78
C VAL A 74 -0.18 -7.86 14.34
N ALA A 75 1.10 -8.01 14.03
CA ALA A 75 1.57 -8.19 12.66
C ALA A 75 1.89 -9.66 12.32
N GLU A 76 1.38 -10.11 11.19
CA GLU A 76 1.65 -11.41 10.58
C GLU A 76 2.41 -11.24 9.26
N ASP A 77 3.37 -12.13 9.03
CA ASP A 77 4.13 -12.19 7.79
C ASP A 77 3.36 -13.01 6.74
N THR A 78 2.92 -12.35 5.67
CA THR A 78 2.22 -12.98 4.55
C THR A 78 3.15 -13.53 3.48
N ALA A 79 4.45 -13.20 3.54
CA ALA A 79 5.34 -13.24 2.38
C ALA A 79 4.65 -12.59 1.15
N THR A 80 5.03 -13.00 -0.05
CA THR A 80 4.29 -12.73 -1.29
C THR A 80 3.49 -13.97 -1.71
N ASN A 81 2.76 -14.58 -0.76
CA ASN A 81 2.10 -15.87 -0.94
C ASN A 81 0.62 -15.87 -0.54
N ALA A 82 -0.25 -16.27 -1.46
CA ALA A 82 -1.70 -16.25 -1.25
C ALA A 82 -2.18 -17.15 -0.11
N LEU A 83 -1.64 -18.37 0.03
CA LEU A 83 -2.06 -19.31 1.09
C LEU A 83 -1.58 -18.84 2.46
N LYS A 84 -0.36 -18.31 2.54
CA LYS A 84 0.17 -17.74 3.79
C LYS A 84 -0.62 -16.49 4.20
N THR A 85 -1.04 -15.67 3.23
CA THR A 85 -1.91 -14.52 3.47
C THR A 85 -3.26 -14.95 4.05
N VAL A 86 -3.93 -15.95 3.47
CA VAL A 86 -5.17 -16.53 4.03
C VAL A 86 -4.96 -17.04 5.45
N THR A 87 -3.84 -17.71 5.71
CA THR A 87 -3.50 -18.24 7.04
C THR A 87 -3.30 -17.11 8.06
N ALA A 88 -2.57 -16.06 7.67
CA ALA A 88 -2.34 -14.87 8.49
C ALA A 88 -3.67 -14.16 8.82
N THR A 89 -4.53 -13.94 7.81
CA THR A 89 -5.86 -13.35 8.00
C THR A 89 -6.70 -14.19 8.97
N ARG A 90 -6.75 -15.51 8.82
CA ARG A 90 -7.48 -16.40 9.74
C ARG A 90 -6.93 -16.31 11.16
N LYS A 91 -5.61 -16.29 11.34
CA LYS A 91 -5.01 -16.13 12.68
C LYS A 91 -5.40 -14.79 13.32
N LEU A 92 -5.29 -13.70 12.58
CA LEU A 92 -5.66 -12.36 13.06
C LEU A 92 -7.12 -12.30 13.52
N ILE A 93 -8.03 -12.93 12.77
CA ILE A 93 -9.45 -12.99 13.11
C ILE A 93 -9.71 -13.98 14.25
N ASP A 94 -9.36 -15.25 14.05
CA ASP A 94 -9.81 -16.35 14.90
C ASP A 94 -9.04 -16.41 16.23
N ILE A 95 -7.76 -16.01 16.25
CA ILE A 95 -6.89 -16.11 17.43
C ILE A 95 -6.68 -14.75 18.08
N ASP A 96 -6.29 -13.75 17.28
CA ASP A 96 -5.97 -12.43 17.82
C ASP A 96 -7.22 -11.56 18.06
N GLN A 97 -8.36 -11.96 17.47
CA GLN A 97 -9.68 -11.36 17.64
C GLN A 97 -9.68 -9.88 17.26
N VAL A 98 -9.08 -9.56 16.10
CA VAL A 98 -9.06 -8.19 15.57
C VAL A 98 -10.34 -7.88 14.80
N GLU A 99 -10.84 -6.65 14.97
CA GLU A 99 -12.02 -6.12 14.27
C GLU A 99 -11.66 -5.46 12.93
N VAL A 100 -10.37 -5.23 12.73
CA VAL A 100 -9.80 -4.56 11.56
C VAL A 100 -8.34 -4.93 11.37
N MET A 101 -7.90 -5.01 10.11
CA MET A 101 -6.52 -5.21 9.74
C MET A 101 -6.07 -4.29 8.60
N VAL A 102 -4.78 -3.91 8.63
CA VAL A 102 -4.08 -3.24 7.53
C VAL A 102 -3.32 -4.28 6.72
N GLY A 103 -3.49 -4.23 5.40
CA GLY A 103 -2.95 -5.23 4.46
C GLY A 103 -4.06 -5.93 3.65
N PRO A 104 -3.70 -6.92 2.82
CA PRO A 104 -2.35 -7.45 2.61
C PRO A 104 -1.47 -6.55 1.75
N THR A 105 -0.16 -6.78 1.79
CA THR A 105 0.82 -6.07 0.96
C THR A 105 0.75 -6.42 -0.54
N TRP A 106 0.54 -7.70 -0.88
CA TRP A 106 0.78 -8.17 -2.25
C TRP A 106 -0.52 -8.32 -3.05
N PHE A 107 -0.57 -7.71 -4.25
CA PHE A 107 -1.74 -7.71 -5.13
C PHE A 107 -2.30 -9.11 -5.36
N ASP A 108 -1.45 -10.06 -5.78
CA ASP A 108 -1.88 -11.42 -6.13
C ASP A 108 -2.39 -12.23 -4.93
N SER A 109 -2.05 -11.78 -3.73
CA SER A 109 -2.47 -12.44 -2.48
C SER A 109 -3.73 -11.82 -1.88
N PHE A 110 -4.27 -10.74 -2.46
CA PHE A 110 -5.39 -9.99 -1.90
C PHE A 110 -6.76 -10.66 -2.10
N ALA A 111 -6.98 -11.30 -3.25
CA ALA A 111 -8.26 -11.91 -3.59
C ALA A 111 -8.68 -13.06 -2.65
N GLY A 112 -7.71 -13.83 -2.13
CA GLY A 112 -7.95 -14.97 -1.25
C GLY A 112 -8.54 -14.62 0.13
N PRO A 113 -7.93 -13.70 0.91
CA PRO A 113 -8.41 -13.32 2.23
C PRO A 113 -9.61 -12.36 2.22
N ALA A 114 -9.86 -11.63 1.12
CA ALA A 114 -10.99 -10.72 0.99
C ALA A 114 -12.37 -11.33 1.38
N PRO A 115 -12.81 -12.48 0.82
CA PRO A 115 -14.06 -13.11 1.22
C PRO A 115 -14.09 -13.59 2.67
N ILE A 116 -12.92 -13.87 3.27
CA ILE A 116 -12.83 -14.29 4.67
C ILE A 116 -13.10 -13.09 5.58
N ALA A 117 -12.40 -11.98 5.35
CA ALA A 117 -12.63 -10.75 6.10
C ALA A 117 -14.09 -10.29 6.00
N ASP A 118 -14.66 -10.38 4.81
CA ASP A 118 -16.06 -10.04 4.54
C ASP A 118 -17.07 -10.91 5.28
N GLN A 119 -16.89 -12.24 5.26
CA GLN A 119 -17.78 -13.19 5.93
C GLN A 119 -17.73 -13.06 7.45
N GLU A 120 -16.57 -12.75 8.00
CA GLU A 120 -16.37 -12.59 9.46
C GLU A 120 -16.64 -11.14 9.91
N GLU A 121 -17.10 -10.27 9.01
CA GLU A 121 -17.37 -8.85 9.26
C GLU A 121 -16.16 -8.06 9.82
N VAL A 122 -14.94 -8.47 9.48
CA VAL A 122 -13.69 -7.81 9.86
C VAL A 122 -13.21 -6.92 8.73
N VAL A 123 -12.91 -5.65 9.04
CA VAL A 123 -12.44 -4.72 8.00
C VAL A 123 -11.03 -5.06 7.55
N MET A 124 -10.81 -5.17 6.24
CA MET A 124 -9.50 -5.32 5.62
C MET A 124 -9.20 -4.11 4.76
N LEU A 125 -8.16 -3.35 5.13
CA LEU A 125 -7.76 -2.13 4.43
C LEU A 125 -6.33 -2.28 3.90
N THR A 126 -6.18 -2.55 2.61
CA THR A 126 -4.85 -2.72 1.99
C THR A 126 -4.22 -1.36 1.64
N PRO A 127 -2.90 -1.20 1.89
CA PRO A 127 -2.15 -0.01 1.51
C PRO A 127 -1.47 -0.10 0.14
N SER A 128 -1.56 -1.22 -0.57
CA SER A 128 -0.67 -1.52 -1.70
C SER A 128 -1.25 -2.43 -2.79
N ALA A 129 -2.42 -3.05 -2.56
CA ALA A 129 -3.12 -3.81 -3.57
C ALA A 129 -4.34 -3.03 -4.07
N ALA A 130 -4.42 -2.76 -5.38
CA ALA A 130 -5.60 -2.10 -5.93
C ALA A 130 -6.86 -2.95 -5.67
N ILE A 131 -7.98 -2.28 -5.41
CA ILE A 131 -9.26 -2.95 -5.12
C ILE A 131 -9.73 -3.89 -6.25
N THR A 132 -9.27 -3.63 -7.47
CA THR A 132 -9.50 -4.46 -8.67
C THR A 132 -8.94 -5.88 -8.54
N ALA A 133 -7.98 -6.13 -7.63
CA ALA A 133 -7.49 -7.48 -7.33
C ALA A 133 -8.60 -8.39 -6.78
N VAL A 134 -9.62 -7.82 -6.14
CA VAL A 134 -10.68 -8.53 -5.43
C VAL A 134 -11.85 -8.95 -6.35
N GLN A 135 -11.61 -8.93 -7.66
CA GLN A 135 -12.56 -9.18 -8.76
C GLN A 135 -13.63 -8.09 -8.94
N GLY A 136 -13.80 -7.65 -10.18
CA GLY A 136 -14.92 -6.82 -10.61
C GLY A 136 -15.09 -5.53 -9.80
N ASP A 137 -16.33 -5.28 -9.37
CA ASP A 137 -16.74 -4.13 -8.57
C ASP A 137 -16.64 -4.39 -7.05
N ASN A 138 -15.69 -5.24 -6.62
CA ASN A 138 -15.53 -5.69 -5.23
C ASN A 138 -16.83 -6.18 -4.56
N PRO A 139 -17.12 -7.49 -4.58
CA PRO A 139 -18.30 -8.02 -3.90
C PRO A 139 -18.19 -8.02 -2.37
N HIS A 140 -17.07 -7.56 -1.80
CA HIS A 140 -16.73 -7.67 -0.37
C HIS A 140 -16.78 -6.30 0.33
N PRO A 141 -17.93 -5.89 0.89
CA PRO A 141 -18.11 -4.58 1.50
C PRO A 141 -17.23 -4.27 2.72
N TYR A 142 -16.58 -5.26 3.34
CA TYR A 142 -15.60 -5.03 4.42
C TYR A 142 -14.17 -4.80 3.92
N VAL A 143 -13.96 -4.86 2.61
CA VAL A 143 -12.64 -4.77 1.98
C VAL A 143 -12.48 -3.41 1.31
N PHE A 144 -11.38 -2.73 1.64
CA PHE A 144 -11.05 -1.40 1.16
C PHE A 144 -9.59 -1.34 0.71
N SER A 145 -9.28 -0.39 -0.17
CA SER A 145 -7.92 -0.14 -0.66
C SER A 145 -7.62 1.35 -0.65
N THR A 146 -6.56 1.75 0.05
CA THR A 146 -5.98 3.10 -0.13
C THR A 146 -5.04 3.16 -1.34
N TRP A 147 -4.70 2.03 -1.96
CA TRP A 147 -3.95 2.01 -3.21
C TRP A 147 -4.78 2.56 -4.37
N PHE A 148 -4.12 3.27 -5.29
CA PHE A 148 -4.75 3.73 -6.51
C PHE A 148 -5.27 2.54 -7.33
N ARG A 149 -6.23 2.80 -8.22
CA ARG A 149 -6.78 1.73 -9.05
C ARG A 149 -5.86 1.43 -10.22
N SER A 150 -5.49 0.16 -10.40
CA SER A 150 -4.68 -0.32 -11.52
C SER A 150 -5.34 -0.05 -12.88
N ASP A 151 -6.67 -0.03 -12.94
CA ASP A 151 -7.41 0.27 -14.16
C ASP A 151 -7.28 1.74 -14.58
N GLU A 152 -7.11 2.68 -13.64
CA GLU A 152 -6.85 4.08 -13.95
C GLU A 152 -5.40 4.30 -14.39
N GLU A 153 -4.45 3.68 -13.68
CA GLU A 153 -3.04 3.70 -14.07
C GLU A 153 -2.84 3.16 -15.49
N SER A 154 -3.39 1.99 -15.77
CA SER A 154 -3.28 1.32 -17.09
C SER A 154 -3.92 2.12 -18.22
N ARG A 155 -5.04 2.79 -17.91
CA ARG A 155 -5.68 3.72 -18.84
C ARG A 155 -4.80 4.93 -19.11
N GLU A 156 -4.15 5.49 -18.08
CA GLU A 156 -3.23 6.60 -18.28
C GLU A 156 -1.96 6.23 -19.04
N ILE A 157 -1.47 5.00 -18.91
CA ILE A 157 -0.39 4.49 -19.77
C ILE A 157 -0.80 4.59 -21.24
N ALA A 158 -1.97 4.07 -21.61
CA ALA A 158 -2.45 4.10 -22.99
C ALA A 158 -2.71 5.54 -23.47
N ARG A 159 -3.33 6.39 -22.65
CA ARG A 159 -3.57 7.81 -22.97
C ARG A 159 -2.28 8.59 -23.18
N TYR A 160 -1.28 8.37 -22.32
CA TYR A 160 0.02 9.01 -22.46
C TYR A 160 0.73 8.58 -23.74
N LEU A 161 0.82 7.28 -24.00
CA LEU A 161 1.47 6.74 -25.20
C LEU A 161 0.81 7.28 -26.48
N ALA A 162 -0.53 7.29 -26.54
CA ALA A 162 -1.26 7.90 -27.65
C ALA A 162 -0.93 9.40 -27.81
N LYS A 163 -0.85 10.15 -26.69
CA LYS A 163 -0.55 11.58 -26.66
C LYS A 163 0.85 11.90 -27.19
N ILE A 164 1.85 11.06 -26.87
CA ILE A 164 3.23 11.23 -27.35
C ILE A 164 3.48 10.57 -28.72
N GLY A 165 2.43 10.09 -29.38
CA GLY A 165 2.49 9.54 -30.74
C GLY A 165 2.97 8.09 -30.84
N GLN A 166 3.09 7.39 -29.71
CA GLN A 166 3.44 5.97 -29.64
C GLN A 166 2.15 5.17 -29.88
N LYS A 167 1.99 4.62 -31.08
CA LYS A 167 0.75 3.97 -31.53
C LYS A 167 0.91 2.47 -31.76
N ARG A 168 2.13 1.94 -31.67
CA ARG A 168 2.45 0.51 -31.83
C ARG A 168 3.11 0.01 -30.55
N ILE A 169 2.32 -0.58 -29.65
CA ILE A 169 2.80 -1.06 -28.36
C ILE A 169 3.04 -2.57 -28.44
N ALA A 170 4.16 -3.03 -27.90
CA ALA A 170 4.35 -4.45 -27.56
C ALA A 170 4.23 -4.66 -26.05
N PHE A 171 3.54 -5.71 -25.64
CA PHE A 171 3.52 -6.16 -24.25
C PHE A 171 4.56 -7.25 -24.03
N PHE A 172 5.28 -7.16 -22.91
CA PHE A 172 6.25 -8.17 -22.47
C PHE A 172 6.17 -8.33 -20.95
N PHE A 173 5.39 -9.30 -20.49
CA PHE A 173 5.10 -9.50 -19.07
C PHE A 173 5.46 -10.90 -18.60
N GLY A 174 5.85 -11.02 -17.33
CA GLY A 174 5.77 -12.31 -16.63
C GLY A 174 4.31 -12.72 -16.40
N LEU A 175 4.03 -14.02 -16.38
CA LEU A 175 2.72 -14.55 -16.00
C LEU A 175 2.44 -14.18 -14.54
N ASP A 176 1.50 -13.28 -14.35
CA ASP A 176 1.18 -12.70 -13.05
C ASP A 176 -0.17 -11.98 -13.07
N PRO A 177 -1.02 -12.13 -12.04
CA PRO A 177 -2.33 -11.47 -12.00
C PRO A 177 -2.27 -9.94 -12.10
N PHE A 178 -1.28 -9.28 -11.50
CA PHE A 178 -1.11 -7.83 -11.62
C PHE A 178 -0.81 -7.44 -13.08
N TRP A 179 0.14 -8.11 -13.73
CA TRP A 179 0.49 -7.84 -15.12
C TRP A 179 -0.64 -8.18 -16.11
N ASP A 180 -1.45 -9.20 -15.80
CA ASP A 180 -2.65 -9.53 -16.55
C ASP A 180 -3.70 -8.41 -16.48
N ASP A 181 -3.95 -7.84 -15.29
CA ASP A 181 -4.87 -6.71 -15.12
C ASP A 181 -4.35 -5.46 -15.85
N VAL A 182 -3.07 -5.13 -15.65
CA VAL A 182 -2.43 -3.98 -16.33
C VAL A 182 -2.55 -4.10 -17.84
N SER A 183 -2.18 -5.26 -18.40
CA SER A 183 -2.23 -5.47 -19.86
C SER A 183 -3.66 -5.46 -20.40
N ALA A 184 -4.64 -6.02 -19.67
CA ALA A 184 -6.03 -6.03 -20.06
C ALA A 184 -6.62 -4.61 -20.14
N LYS A 185 -6.40 -3.80 -19.10
CA LYS A 185 -6.94 -2.44 -19.01
C LYS A 185 -6.23 -1.48 -19.97
N ALA A 186 -4.91 -1.62 -20.14
CA ALA A 186 -4.17 -0.86 -21.13
C ALA A 186 -4.62 -1.19 -22.56
N ARG A 187 -4.88 -2.47 -22.86
CA ARG A 187 -5.40 -2.90 -24.18
C ARG A 187 -6.78 -2.33 -24.48
N GLU A 188 -7.69 -2.35 -23.52
CA GLU A 188 -9.05 -1.80 -23.66
C GLU A 188 -9.00 -0.30 -24.01
N GLU A 189 -8.16 0.46 -23.31
CA GLU A 189 -8.02 1.90 -23.56
C GLU A 189 -7.27 2.20 -24.85
N ALA A 190 -6.22 1.44 -25.16
CA ALA A 190 -5.48 1.54 -26.41
C ALA A 190 -6.40 1.39 -27.63
N GLN A 191 -7.34 0.44 -27.59
CA GLN A 191 -8.33 0.24 -28.66
C GLN A 191 -9.22 1.48 -28.87
N LYS A 192 -9.65 2.14 -27.79
CA LYS A 192 -10.46 3.38 -27.87
C LYS A 192 -9.67 4.55 -28.47
N LEU A 193 -8.36 4.56 -28.27
CA LEU A 193 -7.44 5.60 -28.73
C LEU A 193 -6.83 5.33 -30.11
N GLY A 194 -7.12 4.18 -30.73
CA GLY A 194 -6.54 3.77 -32.01
C GLY A 194 -5.05 3.41 -31.91
N VAL A 195 -4.60 2.96 -30.74
CA VAL A 195 -3.27 2.41 -30.49
C VAL A 195 -3.31 0.90 -30.70
N GLU A 196 -2.40 0.38 -31.53
CA GLU A 196 -2.28 -1.02 -31.89
C GLU A 196 -1.36 -1.77 -30.91
N ILE A 197 -1.84 -2.90 -30.39
CA ILE A 197 -0.98 -3.87 -29.70
C ILE A 197 -0.38 -4.81 -30.76
N VAL A 198 0.85 -4.55 -31.16
CA VAL A 198 1.51 -5.26 -32.29
C VAL A 198 2.08 -6.62 -31.89
N LYS A 199 2.29 -6.82 -30.58
CA LYS A 199 2.74 -8.10 -30.02
C LYS A 199 2.36 -8.17 -28.55
N ASP A 200 1.98 -9.37 -28.13
CA ASP A 200 1.63 -9.68 -26.75
C ASP A 200 2.42 -10.92 -26.31
N ILE A 201 3.27 -10.76 -25.29
CA ILE A 201 4.19 -11.79 -24.81
C ILE A 201 4.00 -11.93 -23.30
N THR A 202 3.59 -13.12 -22.88
CA THR A 202 3.57 -13.55 -21.48
C THR A 202 4.58 -14.67 -21.28
N VAL A 203 5.57 -14.46 -20.42
CA VAL A 203 6.62 -15.45 -20.11
C VAL A 203 6.32 -16.22 -18.83
N GLN A 204 6.70 -17.50 -18.77
CA GLN A 204 6.28 -18.41 -17.71
C GLN A 204 7.34 -18.54 -16.62
N GLY A 205 6.91 -18.70 -15.37
CA GLY A 205 7.71 -19.21 -14.25
C GLY A 205 9.15 -18.72 -14.14
N ASN A 206 10.10 -19.57 -14.58
CA ASN A 206 11.54 -19.34 -14.49
C ASN A 206 12.22 -19.16 -15.86
N ASP A 207 11.44 -18.88 -16.91
CA ASP A 207 11.98 -18.60 -18.24
C ASP A 207 13.03 -17.50 -18.15
N SER A 208 14.19 -17.71 -18.77
CA SER A 208 15.31 -16.76 -18.72
C SER A 208 16.00 -16.60 -20.08
N ASP A 209 15.46 -17.18 -21.14
CA ASP A 209 15.92 -16.99 -22.51
C ASP A 209 14.81 -16.35 -23.34
N PHE A 210 14.96 -15.05 -23.58
CA PHE A 210 14.01 -14.20 -24.28
C PHE A 210 14.52 -13.79 -25.67
N ARG A 211 15.66 -14.32 -26.12
CA ARG A 211 16.31 -13.89 -27.36
C ARG A 211 15.43 -14.02 -28.59
N THR A 212 14.69 -15.11 -28.69
CA THR A 212 13.74 -15.33 -29.80
C THR A 212 12.64 -14.28 -29.80
N MET A 213 12.07 -13.99 -28.63
CA MET A 213 10.98 -13.01 -28.46
C MET A 213 11.48 -11.59 -28.77
N LEU A 214 12.64 -11.21 -28.25
CA LEU A 214 13.28 -9.92 -28.52
C LEU A 214 13.68 -9.76 -29.99
N THR A 215 14.14 -10.83 -30.65
CA THR A 215 14.41 -10.83 -32.09
C THR A 215 13.14 -10.63 -32.91
N GLN A 216 12.01 -11.18 -32.47
CA GLN A 216 10.71 -10.91 -33.10
C GLN A 216 10.27 -9.46 -32.90
N LEU A 217 10.41 -8.91 -31.69
CA LEU A 217 10.08 -7.51 -31.43
C LEU A 217 10.93 -6.56 -32.27
N LYS A 218 12.23 -6.82 -32.40
CA LYS A 218 13.13 -6.05 -33.29
C LYS A 218 12.69 -6.06 -34.75
N LYS A 219 12.07 -7.14 -35.24
CA LYS A 219 11.58 -7.23 -36.62
C LYS A 219 10.26 -6.49 -36.84
N ILE A 220 9.41 -6.41 -35.80
CA ILE A 220 8.09 -5.75 -35.85
C ILE A 220 8.21 -4.26 -35.56
N GLU A 221 9.30 -3.85 -34.90
CA GLU A 221 9.63 -2.48 -34.53
C GLU A 221 8.44 -1.79 -33.84
N PRO A 222 8.02 -2.25 -32.63
CA PRO A 222 7.07 -1.49 -31.83
C PRO A 222 7.67 -0.14 -31.47
N ASP A 223 6.83 0.88 -31.36
CA ASP A 223 7.26 2.21 -30.92
C ASP A 223 7.73 2.14 -29.45
N VAL A 224 7.08 1.29 -28.64
CA VAL A 224 7.43 1.07 -27.22
C VAL A 224 7.12 -0.35 -26.77
N ILE A 225 7.93 -0.87 -25.85
CA ILE A 225 7.68 -2.14 -25.14
C ILE A 225 7.20 -1.82 -23.73
N LEU A 226 5.92 -2.08 -23.45
CA LEU A 226 5.38 -2.06 -22.10
C LEU A 226 5.73 -3.39 -21.42
N PHE A 227 6.46 -3.35 -20.31
CA PHE A 227 7.01 -4.55 -19.68
C PHE A 227 6.84 -4.58 -18.16
N GLY A 228 6.91 -5.78 -17.58
CA GLY A 228 6.73 -5.99 -16.14
C GLY A 228 7.09 -7.41 -15.68
N PHE A 229 7.77 -7.52 -14.52
CA PHE A 229 8.17 -8.80 -13.95
C PHE A 229 8.17 -8.76 -12.42
N ASN A 230 7.57 -9.79 -11.80
CA ASN A 230 7.71 -10.02 -10.35
C ASN A 230 8.94 -10.90 -10.02
N ASN A 231 9.50 -11.59 -11.02
CA ASN A 231 10.69 -12.42 -10.88
C ASN A 231 11.96 -11.64 -11.26
N LYS A 232 12.81 -11.33 -10.27
CA LYS A 232 14.07 -10.59 -10.46
C LYS A 232 15.02 -11.25 -11.47
N LYS A 233 14.99 -12.59 -11.63
CA LYS A 233 15.81 -13.29 -12.64
C LYS A 233 15.29 -13.03 -14.06
N GLN A 234 13.97 -12.99 -14.23
CA GLN A 234 13.35 -12.64 -15.52
C GLN A 234 13.65 -11.19 -15.88
N PHE A 235 13.46 -10.27 -14.93
CA PHE A 235 13.81 -8.87 -15.10
C PHE A 235 15.28 -8.69 -15.57
N ALA A 236 16.22 -9.29 -14.86
CA ALA A 236 17.64 -9.22 -15.21
C ALA A 236 17.95 -9.84 -16.58
N ALA A 237 17.34 -10.98 -16.91
CA ALA A 237 17.52 -11.63 -18.21
C ALA A 237 16.94 -10.79 -19.35
N PHE A 238 15.77 -10.18 -19.16
CA PHE A 238 15.12 -9.29 -20.12
C PHE A 238 16.00 -8.09 -20.42
N LEU A 239 16.46 -7.34 -19.40
CA LEU A 239 17.28 -6.15 -19.61
C LEU A 239 18.59 -6.47 -20.34
N LYS A 240 19.31 -7.52 -19.90
CA LYS A 240 20.59 -7.92 -20.52
C LYS A 240 20.41 -8.33 -21.97
N GLN A 241 19.42 -9.19 -22.25
CA GLN A 241 19.20 -9.68 -23.62
C GLN A 241 18.61 -8.62 -24.54
N ARG A 242 17.77 -7.71 -24.02
CA ARG A 242 17.28 -6.54 -24.76
C ARG A 242 18.47 -5.67 -25.15
N ALA A 243 19.39 -5.37 -24.23
CA ALA A 243 20.58 -4.58 -24.53
C ALA A 243 21.47 -5.23 -25.62
N GLU A 244 21.56 -6.55 -25.66
CA GLU A 244 22.30 -7.27 -26.71
C GLU A 244 21.58 -7.24 -28.08
N ILE A 245 20.26 -7.43 -28.09
CA ILE A 245 19.50 -7.69 -29.33
C ILE A 245 18.84 -6.44 -29.88
N TYR A 246 18.20 -5.66 -29.01
CA TYR A 246 17.39 -4.49 -29.35
C TYR A 246 17.70 -3.29 -28.41
N PRO A 247 18.96 -2.82 -28.34
CA PRO A 247 19.41 -1.86 -27.33
C PRO A 247 18.66 -0.53 -27.32
N ASN A 248 18.16 -0.07 -28.47
CA ASN A 248 17.51 1.24 -28.59
C ASN A 248 15.98 1.18 -28.48
N SER A 249 15.39 0.02 -28.17
CA SER A 249 13.94 -0.10 -28.05
C SER A 249 13.40 0.70 -26.86
N PRO A 250 12.48 1.65 -27.04
CA PRO A 250 11.90 2.38 -25.92
C PRO A 250 11.12 1.45 -25.00
N LEU A 251 11.30 1.63 -23.68
CA LEU A 251 10.56 0.91 -22.67
C LEU A 251 9.49 1.78 -22.01
N PHE A 252 8.40 1.16 -21.58
CA PHE A 252 7.45 1.74 -20.65
C PHE A 252 7.18 0.75 -19.53
N THR A 253 7.02 1.23 -18.29
CA THR A 253 6.62 0.37 -17.17
C THR A 253 5.93 1.15 -16.06
N THR A 254 5.70 0.55 -14.90
CA THR A 254 5.07 1.19 -13.73
C THR A 254 6.09 1.56 -12.66
N GLU A 255 5.63 2.04 -11.52
CA GLU A 255 6.40 2.49 -10.36
C GLU A 255 7.28 1.41 -9.73
N TYR A 256 7.02 0.11 -9.96
CA TYR A 256 7.88 -0.96 -9.42
C TYR A 256 9.34 -0.82 -9.88
N ILE A 257 9.59 -0.11 -10.99
CA ILE A 257 10.94 0.11 -11.50
C ILE A 257 11.79 0.99 -10.57
N GLU A 258 11.18 1.75 -9.66
CA GLU A 258 11.87 2.69 -8.78
C GLU A 258 12.93 2.01 -7.90
N GLU A 259 12.73 0.75 -7.51
CA GLU A 259 13.73 -0.02 -6.73
C GLU A 259 15.01 -0.34 -7.52
N PHE A 260 14.98 -0.24 -8.85
CA PHE A 260 16.09 -0.60 -9.72
C PHE A 260 16.82 0.60 -10.34
N LEU A 261 16.32 1.83 -10.17
CA LEU A 261 16.85 3.02 -10.82
C LEU A 261 18.30 3.34 -10.42
N ASP A 262 18.64 3.09 -9.16
CA ASP A 262 19.99 3.33 -8.62
C ASP A 262 20.86 2.07 -8.60
N ASN A 263 20.36 0.94 -9.11
CA ASN A 263 21.11 -0.31 -9.14
C ASN A 263 22.15 -0.27 -10.28
N PRO A 264 23.46 -0.38 -9.99
CA PRO A 264 24.50 -0.22 -11.01
C PRO A 264 24.48 -1.29 -12.11
N ASP A 265 23.90 -2.47 -11.84
CA ASP A 265 23.78 -3.55 -12.84
C ASP A 265 22.61 -3.34 -13.80
N TYR A 266 21.62 -2.53 -13.42
CA TYR A 266 20.38 -2.33 -14.18
C TYR A 266 20.23 -0.93 -14.75
N ALA A 267 20.61 0.12 -14.01
CA ALA A 267 20.47 1.51 -14.41
C ALA A 267 20.99 1.80 -15.84
N PRO A 268 22.16 1.29 -16.26
CA PRO A 268 22.67 1.51 -17.63
C PRO A 268 21.84 0.83 -18.74
N LEU A 269 20.96 -0.11 -18.39
CA LEU A 269 20.17 -0.93 -19.31
C LEU A 269 18.71 -0.46 -19.46
N LEU A 270 18.28 0.49 -18.63
CA LEU A 270 16.89 0.96 -18.61
C LEU A 270 16.61 1.93 -19.77
N ALA A 271 17.52 2.87 -20.05
CA ALA A 271 17.32 3.90 -21.05
C ALA A 271 17.17 3.36 -22.50
N PRO A 272 16.41 4.03 -23.38
CA PRO A 272 15.40 5.04 -23.05
C PRO A 272 14.14 4.39 -22.45
N MET A 273 13.61 4.95 -21.35
CA MET A 273 12.44 4.41 -20.68
C MET A 273 11.54 5.50 -20.10
N TRP A 274 10.24 5.26 -20.12
CA TRP A 274 9.29 5.98 -19.28
C TRP A 274 8.69 5.05 -18.23
N TYR A 275 8.23 5.61 -17.13
CA TYR A 275 7.40 4.88 -16.20
C TYR A 275 6.34 5.77 -15.58
N ILE A 276 5.17 5.19 -15.33
CA ILE A 276 4.09 5.84 -14.59
C ILE A 276 4.30 5.59 -13.10
N ALA A 277 4.04 6.60 -12.27
CA ALA A 277 4.06 6.47 -10.83
C ALA A 277 3.02 7.40 -10.20
N PRO A 278 2.51 7.08 -9.01
CA PRO A 278 1.70 8.02 -8.25
C PRO A 278 2.51 9.30 -7.97
N LYS A 279 1.85 10.44 -8.06
CA LYS A 279 2.43 11.73 -7.65
C LYS A 279 2.55 11.74 -6.13
N VAL A 280 3.78 11.71 -5.63
CA VAL A 280 4.07 11.83 -4.20
C VAL A 280 4.48 13.27 -3.90
N GLU A 281 3.80 13.92 -2.95
CA GLU A 281 4.22 15.22 -2.42
C GLU A 281 4.97 15.04 -1.11
N GLU A 282 6.04 15.81 -0.90
CA GLU A 282 6.77 15.79 0.37
C GLU A 282 5.86 16.30 1.49
N SER A 283 5.73 15.51 2.55
CA SER A 283 4.82 15.80 3.65
C SER A 283 5.53 15.74 5.00
N ALA A 284 4.85 16.20 6.05
CA ALA A 284 5.34 16.02 7.42
C ALA A 284 5.59 14.54 7.75
N PHE A 285 4.83 13.62 7.14
CA PHE A 285 5.06 12.18 7.28
C PHE A 285 6.41 11.77 6.71
N THR A 286 6.79 12.21 5.50
CA THR A 286 8.07 11.87 4.87
C THR A 286 9.25 12.17 5.79
N LYS A 287 9.24 13.35 6.41
CA LYS A 287 10.28 13.74 7.38
C LYS A 287 10.28 12.83 8.62
N LYS A 288 9.12 12.60 9.23
CA LYS A 288 9.02 11.76 10.45
C LYS A 288 9.42 10.31 10.19
N TYR A 289 9.03 9.76 9.04
CA TYR A 289 9.40 8.42 8.62
C TYR A 289 10.92 8.31 8.46
N ARG A 290 11.53 9.27 7.75
CA ARG A 290 13.00 9.33 7.61
C ARG A 290 13.71 9.47 8.96
N ASP A 291 13.21 10.35 9.83
CA ASP A 291 13.77 10.56 11.17
C ASP A 291 13.67 9.28 12.03
N ARG A 292 12.60 8.49 11.89
CA ARG A 292 12.34 7.28 12.68
C ARG A 292 13.08 6.04 12.15
N PHE A 293 13.19 5.88 10.84
CA PHE A 293 13.63 4.65 10.18
C PHE A 293 14.91 4.80 9.34
N GLY A 294 15.41 6.02 9.15
CA GLY A 294 16.66 6.29 8.43
C GLY A 294 16.61 6.10 6.92
N LYS A 295 15.41 5.95 6.33
CA LYS A 295 15.17 5.79 4.89
C LYS A 295 13.93 6.56 4.46
N ASP A 296 13.86 6.91 3.19
CA ASP A 296 12.66 7.53 2.62
C ASP A 296 11.50 6.52 2.56
N PRO A 297 10.25 6.95 2.80
CA PRO A 297 9.10 6.08 2.60
C PRO A 297 8.86 5.85 1.11
N VAL A 298 8.55 4.61 0.75
CA VAL A 298 7.88 4.30 -0.52
C VAL A 298 6.41 4.70 -0.44
N PHE A 299 5.72 4.76 -1.58
CA PHE A 299 4.32 5.19 -1.62
C PHE A 299 3.41 4.31 -0.74
N SER A 300 3.62 2.99 -0.72
CA SER A 300 2.84 2.07 0.13
C SER A 300 3.02 2.30 1.64
N ALA A 301 4.19 2.78 2.08
CA ALA A 301 4.39 3.17 3.47
C ALA A 301 3.50 4.37 3.87
N SER A 302 3.32 5.31 2.95
CA SER A 302 2.46 6.48 3.13
C SER A 302 0.98 6.06 3.19
N ASN A 303 0.55 5.15 2.30
CA ASN A 303 -0.79 4.58 2.32
C ASN A 303 -1.06 3.76 3.58
N SER A 304 -0.09 2.98 4.07
CA SER A 304 -0.22 2.23 5.32
C SER A 304 -0.37 3.15 6.53
N TYR A 305 0.39 4.26 6.55
CA TYR A 305 0.22 5.32 7.54
C TYR A 305 -1.18 5.95 7.46
N ASP A 306 -1.67 6.29 6.26
CA ASP A 306 -3.01 6.85 6.07
C ASP A 306 -4.11 5.86 6.47
N ALA A 307 -4.06 4.63 5.99
CA ALA A 307 -4.97 3.54 6.33
C ALA A 307 -5.07 3.34 7.85
N THR A 308 -3.92 3.30 8.52
CA THR A 308 -3.87 3.17 9.98
C THR A 308 -4.50 4.39 10.66
N ASN A 309 -4.24 5.61 10.19
CA ASN A 309 -4.87 6.81 10.75
C ASN A 309 -6.39 6.83 10.57
N MET A 310 -6.93 6.37 9.44
CA MET A 310 -8.38 6.25 9.22
C MET A 310 -9.01 5.31 10.27
N ILE A 311 -8.35 4.18 10.56
CA ILE A 311 -8.78 3.22 11.58
C ILE A 311 -8.72 3.84 12.98
N LEU A 312 -7.61 4.54 13.30
CA LEU A 312 -7.45 5.24 14.58
C LEU A 312 -8.52 6.33 14.77
N GLU A 313 -8.92 7.02 13.70
CA GLU A 313 -10.04 7.96 13.72
C GLU A 313 -11.38 7.30 14.05
N ALA A 314 -11.67 6.15 13.44
CA ALA A 314 -12.85 5.35 13.77
C ALA A 314 -12.89 5.02 15.27
N PHE A 315 -11.78 4.51 15.81
CA PHE A 315 -11.66 4.16 17.22
C PHE A 315 -11.80 5.36 18.16
N LYS A 316 -11.23 6.52 17.83
CA LYS A 316 -11.40 7.77 18.61
C LYS A 316 -12.88 8.13 18.74
N LEU A 317 -13.67 7.93 17.68
CA LEU A 317 -15.12 8.15 17.65
C LEU A 317 -15.93 7.00 18.28
N GLY A 318 -15.29 5.90 18.67
CA GLY A 318 -15.91 4.77 19.35
C GLY A 318 -16.47 3.71 18.42
N LYS A 319 -16.15 3.78 17.13
CA LYS A 319 -16.42 2.74 16.15
C LYS A 319 -15.39 1.63 16.41
N THR A 320 -15.82 0.58 17.10
CA THR A 320 -14.91 -0.46 17.64
C THR A 320 -15.18 -1.85 17.11
N THR A 321 -16.30 -2.05 16.40
CA THR A 321 -16.63 -3.31 15.73
C THR A 321 -16.40 -3.16 14.23
N GLY A 322 -16.12 -4.27 13.55
CA GLY A 322 -15.95 -4.28 12.10
C GLY A 322 -17.10 -3.60 11.34
N PRO A 323 -18.39 -3.89 11.61
CA PRO A 323 -19.51 -3.18 10.97
C PRO A 323 -19.48 -1.66 11.17
N ALA A 324 -19.13 -1.20 12.38
CA ALA A 324 -19.07 0.22 12.70
C ALA A 324 -17.86 0.92 12.03
N ILE A 325 -16.74 0.22 11.89
CA ILE A 325 -15.55 0.71 11.19
C ILE A 325 -15.82 0.77 9.68
N ARG A 326 -16.44 -0.28 9.12
CA ARG A 326 -16.82 -0.36 7.71
C ARG A 326 -17.74 0.79 7.30
N GLU A 327 -18.79 1.05 8.08
CA GLU A 327 -19.69 2.20 7.87
C GLU A 327 -18.91 3.53 7.92
N PHE A 328 -18.04 3.67 8.93
CA PHE A 328 -17.22 4.87 9.08
C PHE A 328 -16.31 5.11 7.87
N LEU A 329 -15.62 4.08 7.36
CA LEU A 329 -14.78 4.19 6.18
C LEU A 329 -15.59 4.54 4.92
N ALA A 330 -16.76 3.91 4.72
CA ALA A 330 -17.58 4.13 3.53
C ALA A 330 -18.18 5.54 3.44
N GLU A 331 -18.51 6.17 4.57
CA GLU A 331 -19.27 7.43 4.57
C GLU A 331 -18.41 8.68 4.64
N ASN A 332 -17.20 8.58 5.19
CA ASN A 332 -16.39 9.72 5.55
C ASN A 332 -15.34 10.09 4.48
N MET A 333 -14.88 11.32 4.58
CA MET A 333 -13.75 11.84 3.82
C MET A 333 -12.58 12.04 4.77
N PHE A 334 -11.40 11.64 4.35
CA PHE A 334 -10.19 11.58 5.16
C PHE A 334 -9.16 12.57 4.64
N GLU A 335 -8.48 13.26 5.56
CA GLU A 335 -7.27 14.01 5.23
C GLU A 335 -6.09 13.04 5.27
N THR A 336 -5.33 12.97 4.17
CA THR A 336 -4.31 11.94 3.92
C THR A 336 -3.00 12.58 3.50
N VAL A 337 -1.87 11.94 3.82
CA VAL A 337 -0.56 12.41 3.39
C VAL A 337 -0.27 12.08 1.93
N THR A 338 -0.99 11.11 1.37
CA THR A 338 -0.85 10.65 -0.02
C THR A 338 -1.67 11.47 -1.01
N PHE A 339 -2.99 11.54 -0.82
CA PHE A 339 -3.92 12.17 -1.78
C PHE A 339 -4.43 13.54 -1.32
N GLY A 340 -4.00 14.02 -0.16
CA GLY A 340 -4.55 15.21 0.48
C GLY A 340 -5.95 14.93 1.05
N LYS A 341 -6.93 14.68 0.19
CA LYS A 341 -8.27 14.23 0.57
C LYS A 341 -8.64 12.94 -0.12
N LEU A 342 -9.13 11.98 0.66
CA LEU A 342 -9.52 10.66 0.19
C LEU A 342 -10.96 10.36 0.61
N LYS A 343 -11.74 9.81 -0.31
CA LYS A 343 -13.03 9.18 -0.01
C LYS A 343 -13.08 7.87 -0.80
N PHE A 344 -13.50 6.79 -0.14
CA PHE A 344 -13.70 5.52 -0.81
C PHE A 344 -14.92 5.59 -1.74
N ASP A 345 -14.80 4.97 -2.91
CA ASP A 345 -15.93 4.77 -3.82
C ASP A 345 -16.79 3.59 -3.37
N GLU A 346 -17.87 3.33 -4.12
CA GLU A 346 -18.86 2.30 -3.79
C GLU A 346 -18.27 0.88 -3.71
N ILE A 347 -17.09 0.68 -4.28
CA ILE A 347 -16.41 -0.61 -4.29
C ILE A 347 -15.27 -0.67 -3.27
N GLY A 348 -15.12 0.34 -2.41
CA GLY A 348 -14.06 0.40 -1.40
C GLY A 348 -12.68 0.80 -1.95
N GLY A 349 -12.58 1.23 -3.21
CA GLY A 349 -11.36 1.77 -3.79
C GLY A 349 -11.29 3.29 -3.67
N VAL A 350 -10.17 3.87 -4.07
CA VAL A 350 -10.02 5.33 -4.16
C VAL A 350 -10.18 5.80 -5.61
N LYS A 351 -10.84 6.94 -5.80
CA LYS A 351 -10.86 7.64 -7.09
C LYS A 351 -9.90 8.83 -7.05
N GLY A 352 -9.16 9.05 -8.14
CA GLY A 352 -8.47 10.32 -8.36
C GLY A 352 -7.02 10.41 -7.88
N GLY A 353 -6.26 9.31 -7.97
CA GLY A 353 -4.80 9.42 -7.87
C GLY A 353 -4.23 10.23 -9.04
N ALA A 354 -3.44 11.26 -8.74
CA ALA A 354 -2.66 11.94 -9.78
C ALA A 354 -1.44 11.08 -10.11
N PHE A 355 -1.32 10.64 -11.36
CA PHE A 355 -0.12 9.98 -11.84
C PHE A 355 0.83 10.97 -12.49
N ILE A 356 2.12 10.68 -12.42
CA ILE A 356 3.17 11.36 -13.18
C ILE A 356 3.88 10.34 -14.06
N ILE A 357 4.25 10.78 -15.26
CA ILE A 357 5.16 10.02 -16.11
C ILE A 357 6.57 10.58 -15.92
N LYS A 358 7.50 9.71 -15.56
CA LYS A 358 8.92 10.02 -15.40
C LYS A 358 9.69 9.41 -16.57
N GLU A 359 10.79 10.07 -16.94
CA GLU A 359 11.66 9.66 -18.04
C GLU A 359 13.05 9.28 -17.48
N VAL A 360 13.54 8.12 -17.89
CA VAL A 360 14.92 7.66 -17.66
C VAL A 360 15.66 7.78 -18.99
N LYS A 361 16.68 8.63 -18.98
CA LYS A 361 17.43 9.06 -20.17
C LYS A 361 18.70 8.28 -20.40
#